data_AF-A0AA35M8Q5-F1
#
_entry.id   AF-A0AA35M8Q5-F1
#
_cell.length_a   1.000
_cell.length_b   1.000
_cell.length_c   1.000
_cell.angle_alpha   90.00
_cell.angle_beta   90.00
_cell.angle_gamma   90.00
#
_symmetry.space_group_name_H-M   'P 1'
#
loop_
_entity.id
_entity.type
_entity.pdbx_description
1 polymer ?
#
loop_
_entity_poly.entity_id
_entity_poly.type
_entity_poly.pdbx_seq_one_letter_code
_entity_poly.pdbx_strand_id
1 'polypeptide(L)'
;MSRRLTFVREDSDCRVFTEHPKNIHPQRLSAELSSRFAQEQFRICLLRNVYVIYLDRNANSDYNDTHSQDYGRKALSMDRQRFAAPREKKCLQTPSLDQRLKDLKMASDVLKRQSITV
;
A
#
# COMPACT_ATOMS: atom_id res chain seq x y z
N MET A 1 6.60 16.38 -3.92
CA MET A 1 5.19 16.03 -4.18
C MET A 1 4.97 14.57 -3.83
N SER A 2 4.34 14.28 -2.69
CA SER A 2 3.92 12.92 -2.33
C SER A 2 2.82 12.51 -3.31
N ARG A 3 3.10 11.54 -4.19
CA ARG A 3 2.09 10.99 -5.09
C ARG A 3 1.31 9.92 -4.33
N ARG A 4 -0.01 9.94 -4.48
CA ARG A 4 -0.93 9.05 -3.76
C ARG A 4 -1.04 7.74 -4.53
N LEU A 5 -0.63 6.64 -3.91
CA LEU A 5 -0.89 5.31 -4.44
C LEU A 5 -2.40 5.06 -4.49
N THR A 6 -2.86 4.34 -5.50
CA THR A 6 -4.28 4.02 -5.63
C THR A 6 -4.60 2.77 -4.83
N PHE A 7 -5.57 2.86 -3.92
CA PHE A 7 -6.02 1.71 -3.14
C PHE A 7 -6.77 0.68 -4.01
N VAL A 8 -6.46 -0.60 -3.81
CA VAL A 8 -7.12 -1.72 -4.52
C VAL A 8 -7.97 -2.53 -3.54
N ARG A 9 -7.40 -2.93 -2.40
CA ARG A 9 -8.10 -3.71 -1.36
C ARG A 9 -7.30 -3.77 -0.05
N GLU A 10 -7.97 -4.18 1.02
CA GLU A 10 -7.38 -4.48 2.33
C GLU A 10 -7.82 -5.87 2.79
N ASP A 11 -6.86 -6.64 3.28
CA ASP A 11 -7.04 -7.95 3.92
C ASP A 11 -6.72 -7.85 5.42
N SER A 12 -6.88 -8.96 6.13
CA SER A 12 -6.47 -9.11 7.53
C SER A 12 -5.02 -8.68 7.78
N ASP A 13 -4.12 -9.01 6.85
CA ASP A 13 -2.68 -8.93 7.03
C ASP A 13 -1.99 -7.89 6.14
N CYS A 14 -2.64 -7.42 5.07
CA CYS A 14 -2.01 -6.49 4.14
C CYS A 14 -2.99 -5.54 3.46
N ARG A 15 -2.45 -4.41 2.99
CA ARG A 15 -3.13 -3.46 2.11
C ARG A 15 -2.50 -3.53 0.73
N VAL A 16 -3.33 -3.56 -0.30
CA VAL A 16 -2.90 -3.63 -1.69
C VAL A 16 -3.20 -2.30 -2.37
N PHE A 17 -2.16 -1.75 -2.99
CA PHE A 17 -2.21 -0.53 -3.77
C PHE A 17 -1.73 -0.78 -5.19
N THR A 18 -2.02 0.17 -6.07
CA THR A 18 -1.58 0.15 -7.46
C THR A 18 -1.12 1.51 -7.94
N GLU A 19 -0.25 1.50 -8.94
CA GLU A 19 0.17 2.69 -9.67
C GLU A 19 0.61 2.31 -11.09
N HIS A 20 0.46 3.24 -12.04
CA HIS A 20 0.91 3.06 -13.41
C HIS A 20 2.41 3.42 -13.55
N PRO A 21 3.24 2.64 -14.28
CA PRO A 21 4.66 2.93 -14.47
C PRO A 21 4.98 4.26 -15.14
N LYS A 22 4.06 4.80 -15.94
CA LYS A 22 4.18 6.16 -16.51
C LYS A 22 4.16 7.25 -15.43
N ASN A 23 3.52 6.98 -14.29
CA ASN A 23 3.36 7.94 -13.20
C ASN A 23 4.49 7.85 -12.18
N ILE A 24 5.18 6.72 -12.04
CA ILE A 24 6.28 6.60 -11.11
C ILE A 24 7.37 5.64 -11.61
N HIS A 25 8.62 6.08 -11.55
CA HIS A 25 9.76 5.22 -11.84
C HIS A 25 9.93 4.19 -10.70
N PRO A 26 10.26 2.92 -10.98
CA PRO A 26 10.31 1.87 -9.95
C PRO A 26 11.33 2.18 -8.84
N GLN A 27 12.47 2.78 -9.19
CA GLN A 27 13.46 3.21 -8.20
C GLN A 27 12.92 4.29 -7.25
N ARG A 28 12.11 5.22 -7.79
CA ARG A 28 11.52 6.30 -7.00
C ARG A 28 10.41 5.78 -6.08
N LEU A 29 9.59 4.87 -6.60
CA LEU A 29 8.57 4.15 -5.81
C LEU A 29 9.22 3.36 -4.68
N SER A 30 10.28 2.61 -4.98
CA SER A 30 11.01 1.86 -3.96
C SER A 30 11.66 2.77 -2.93
N ALA A 31 12.28 3.89 -3.34
CA ALA A 31 12.90 4.83 -2.41
C ALA A 31 11.86 5.50 -1.50
N GLU A 32 10.71 5.90 -2.03
CA GLU A 32 9.61 6.47 -1.25
C GLU A 32 9.07 5.46 -0.23
N LEU A 33 8.85 4.21 -0.63
CA LEU A 33 8.42 3.16 0.29
C LEU A 33 9.49 2.84 1.34
N SER A 34 10.76 2.68 0.95
CA SER A 34 11.86 2.44 1.90
C SER A 34 12.08 3.58 2.89
N SER A 35 11.71 4.82 2.55
CA SER A 35 11.78 5.95 3.49
C SER A 35 10.73 5.91 4.59
N ARG A 36 9.66 5.13 4.42
CA ARG A 36 8.50 5.09 5.33
C ARG A 36 8.23 3.72 5.93
N PHE A 37 8.73 2.68 5.27
CA PHE A 37 8.48 1.28 5.58
C PHE A 37 9.80 0.53 5.61
N ALA A 38 9.96 -0.41 6.55
CA ALA A 38 11.07 -1.34 6.49
C ALA A 38 10.94 -2.22 5.22
N GLN A 39 12.05 -2.69 4.68
CA GLN A 39 12.07 -3.49 3.45
C GLN A 39 11.22 -4.78 3.54
N GLU A 40 11.01 -5.31 4.75
CA GLU A 40 10.18 -6.49 5.01
C GLU A 40 8.67 -6.19 5.06
N GLN A 41 8.29 -4.90 5.17
CA GLN A 41 6.91 -4.44 5.34
C GLN A 41 6.21 -4.09 4.02
N PHE A 42 6.94 -4.12 2.91
CA PHE A 42 6.33 -3.88 1.61
C PHE A 42 6.90 -4.78 0.52
N ARG A 43 6.07 -5.03 -0.50
CA ARG A 43 6.49 -5.72 -1.73
C ARG A 43 5.93 -4.96 -2.93
N ILE A 44 6.76 -4.77 -3.94
CA ILE A 44 6.36 -4.17 -5.21
C ILE A 44 6.44 -5.26 -6.29
N CYS A 45 5.37 -5.42 -7.05
CA CYS A 45 5.31 -6.31 -8.19
C CYS A 45 4.93 -5.52 -9.43
N LEU A 46 5.71 -5.63 -10.50
CA LEU A 46 5.34 -5.12 -11.82
C LEU A 46 4.74 -6.26 -12.64
N LEU A 47 3.46 -6.16 -13.01
CA LEU A 47 2.81 -7.09 -13.92
C LEU A 47 2.00 -6.33 -14.97
N ARG A 48 2.17 -6.70 -16.24
CA ARG A 48 1.42 -6.11 -17.38
C ARG A 48 1.35 -4.57 -17.34
N ASN A 49 2.48 -3.91 -17.07
CA ASN A 49 2.59 -2.45 -16.95
C ASN A 49 1.73 -1.84 -15.83
N VAL A 50 1.54 -2.56 -14.74
CA VAL A 50 0.89 -2.06 -13.54
C VAL A 50 1.74 -2.45 -12.34
N TYR A 51 2.04 -1.49 -11.47
CA TYR A 51 2.58 -1.81 -10.16
C TYR A 51 1.46 -2.28 -9.24
N VAL A 52 1.69 -3.40 -8.57
CA VAL A 52 0.90 -3.89 -7.46
C VAL A 52 1.79 -3.85 -6.23
N ILE A 53 1.39 -3.07 -5.24
CA ILE A 53 2.16 -2.78 -4.03
C ILE A 53 1.42 -3.39 -2.85
N TYR A 54 2.08 -4.27 -2.13
CA TYR A 54 1.56 -4.88 -0.92
C TYR A 54 2.24 -4.23 0.28
N LEU A 55 1.47 -3.72 1.23
CA LEU A 55 1.94 -3.13 2.48
C LEU A 55 1.44 -3.96 3.65
N ASP A 56 2.28 -4.20 4.65
CA ASP A 56 1.87 -4.83 5.90
C ASP A 56 0.88 -3.92 6.61
N ARG A 57 -0.24 -4.47 7.06
CA ARG A 57 -1.23 -3.71 7.83
C ARG A 57 -0.67 -3.19 9.14
N ASN A 58 0.28 -3.92 9.73
CA ASN A 58 0.94 -3.55 10.97
C ASN A 58 2.19 -2.69 10.76
N ALA A 59 2.50 -2.32 9.51
CA ALA A 59 3.52 -1.33 9.27
C ALA A 59 3.12 -0.04 9.98
N ASN A 60 3.91 0.36 10.98
CA ASN A 60 3.77 1.65 11.65
C ASN A 60 4.06 2.74 10.62
N SER A 61 3.03 3.17 9.90
CA SER A 61 3.14 4.22 8.92
C SER A 61 2.02 5.22 9.18
N ASP A 62 2.41 6.48 9.30
CA ASP A 62 1.51 7.64 9.24
C ASP A 62 0.92 7.83 7.81
N TYR A 63 0.71 6.74 7.06
CA TYR A 63 0.00 6.76 5.79
C TYR A 63 -1.49 6.94 6.08
N ASN A 64 -1.84 8.15 6.55
CA ASN A 64 -3.20 8.64 6.64
C ASN A 64 -3.76 8.73 5.22
N ASP A 65 -4.50 7.68 4.88
CA ASP A 65 -5.37 7.58 3.72
C ASP A 65 -6.29 8.81 3.67
N THR A 66 -5.96 9.80 2.84
CA THR A 66 -6.78 11.00 2.66
C THR A 66 -7.88 10.78 1.60
N HIS A 67 -8.48 9.59 1.55
CA HIS A 67 -9.69 9.33 0.77
C HIS A 67 -10.69 8.36 1.43
N SER A 68 -10.76 8.30 2.77
CA SER A 68 -12.00 7.89 3.40
C SER A 68 -12.98 9.07 3.36
N GLN A 69 -13.95 9.00 2.45
CA GLN A 69 -15.25 9.61 2.68
C GLN A 69 -15.75 9.17 4.05
N ASP A 70 -16.29 10.14 4.80
CA ASP A 70 -17.10 10.04 6.01
C ASP A 70 -17.12 8.70 6.73
N TYR A 71 -16.43 8.61 7.87
CA TYR A 71 -17.07 8.36 9.17
C TYR A 71 -16.17 8.94 10.26
N GLY A 72 -16.68 9.97 10.94
CA GLY A 72 -15.91 10.72 11.92
C GLY A 72 -15.50 9.91 13.15
N ARG A 73 -14.27 10.16 13.62
CA ARG A 73 -14.04 10.46 15.03
C ARG A 73 -12.66 11.09 15.22
N LYS A 74 -12.68 12.33 15.73
CA LYS A 74 -11.56 12.98 16.41
C LYS A 74 -11.05 12.10 17.56
N ALA A 75 -9.74 12.01 17.73
CA ALA A 75 -9.04 12.10 19.02
C ALA A 75 -7.53 11.91 18.77
N LEU A 76 -6.76 12.99 18.78
CA LEU A 76 -5.93 13.43 19.93
C LEU A 76 -4.59 12.70 20.01
N SER A 77 -3.55 13.51 19.79
CA SER A 77 -2.19 13.35 20.29
C SER A 77 -2.16 12.85 21.73
N MET A 78 -1.28 11.90 22.04
CA MET A 78 -0.30 12.02 23.13
C MET A 78 0.56 10.76 23.24
N ASP A 79 1.85 11.01 23.49
CA ASP A 79 2.82 10.16 24.20
C ASP A 79 2.40 8.73 24.53
N ARG A 80 3.05 7.78 23.86
CA ARG A 80 3.26 6.44 24.42
C ARG A 80 4.56 5.87 23.89
N GLN A 81 5.65 6.19 24.61
CA GLN A 81 6.72 5.22 24.85
C GLN A 81 6.07 3.96 25.42
N ARG A 82 5.59 3.07 24.56
CA ARG A 82 5.22 1.71 24.92
C ARG A 82 6.32 0.83 24.42
N PHE A 83 7.00 0.20 25.36
CA PHE A 83 7.77 -1.03 25.18
C PHE A 83 6.97 -1.97 24.27
N ALA A 84 7.25 -1.91 22.98
CA ALA A 84 6.71 -2.86 22.04
C ALA A 84 7.43 -4.17 22.35
N ALA A 85 6.70 -5.13 22.92
CA ALA A 85 7.10 -6.52 22.93
C ALA A 85 7.70 -6.87 21.56
N PRO A 86 8.74 -7.71 21.47
CA PRO A 86 9.36 -8.05 20.20
C PRO A 86 8.29 -8.62 19.29
N ARG A 87 7.74 -7.78 18.41
CA ARG A 87 6.78 -8.18 17.41
C ARG A 87 7.59 -9.09 16.52
N GLU A 88 7.28 -10.39 16.57
CA GLU A 88 7.81 -11.36 15.61
C GLU A 88 7.75 -10.70 14.25
N LYS A 89 8.90 -10.60 13.59
CA LYS A 89 9.02 -9.98 12.27
C LYS A 89 8.19 -10.83 11.30
N LYS A 90 6.89 -10.52 11.20
CA LYS A 90 6.02 -11.10 10.19
C LYS A 90 6.48 -10.53 8.87
N CYS A 91 7.34 -11.28 8.20
CA CYS A 91 7.73 -10.97 6.83
C CYS A 91 6.47 -11.07 5.97
N LEU A 92 6.21 -10.05 5.15
CA LEU A 92 5.03 -10.01 4.31
C LEU A 92 4.99 -11.29 3.44
N GLN A 93 4.01 -12.15 3.69
CA GLN A 93 3.90 -13.39 2.94
C GLN A 93 3.65 -13.07 1.47
N THR A 94 4.38 -13.75 0.59
CA THR A 94 4.15 -13.61 -0.85
C THR A 94 2.77 -14.18 -1.16
N PRO A 95 1.84 -13.39 -1.73
CA PRO A 95 0.53 -13.89 -2.09
C PRO A 95 0.63 -15.00 -3.13
N SER A 96 -0.34 -15.93 -3.10
CA SER A 96 -0.44 -17.01 -4.09
C SER A 96 -0.57 -16.46 -5.51
N LEU A 97 -0.22 -17.27 -6.52
CA LEU A 97 -0.31 -16.87 -7.92
C LEU A 97 -1.74 -16.41 -8.29
N ASP A 98 -2.76 -17.14 -7.84
CA ASP A 98 -4.16 -16.81 -8.11
C ASP A 98 -4.56 -15.47 -7.50
N GLN A 99 -4.11 -15.20 -6.27
CA GLN A 99 -4.37 -13.93 -5.62
C GLN A 99 -3.68 -12.78 -6.35
N ARG A 100 -2.44 -12.97 -6.81
CA ARG A 100 -1.72 -11.97 -7.62
C ARG A 100 -2.44 -11.67 -8.93
N LEU A 101 -3.00 -12.68 -9.59
CA LEU A 101 -3.80 -12.49 -10.82
C LEU A 101 -5.10 -11.73 -10.55
N LYS A 102 -5.78 -12.03 -9.44
CA LYS A 102 -6.97 -11.32 -9.00
C LYS A 102 -6.65 -9.86 -8.69
N ASP A 103 -5.57 -9.61 -7.96
CA ASP A 103 -5.10 -8.27 -7.58
C ASP A 103 -4.71 -7.45 -8.79
N LEU A 104 -4.05 -8.08 -9.76
CA LEU A 104 -3.73 -7.45 -11.05
C LEU A 104 -4.99 -7.05 -11.82
N LYS A 105 -6.01 -7.92 -11.86
CA LYS A 105 -7.28 -7.62 -12.53
C LYS A 105 -7.96 -6.42 -11.85
N MET A 106 -8.07 -6.43 -10.52
CA MET A 106 -8.66 -5.33 -9.76
C MET A 106 -7.87 -4.03 -9.93
N ALA A 107 -6.55 -4.08 -9.84
CA ALA A 107 -5.67 -2.94 -10.07
C ALA A 107 -5.86 -2.33 -11.47
N SER A 108 -5.92 -3.18 -12.50
CA SER A 108 -6.17 -2.74 -13.88
C SER A 108 -7.54 -2.09 -14.02
N ASP A 109 -8.58 -2.66 -13.43
CA ASP A 109 -9.94 -2.12 -13.49
C ASP A 109 -10.05 -0.77 -12.75
N VAL A 110 -9.38 -0.61 -11.61
CA VAL A 110 -9.32 0.66 -10.88
C VAL A 110 -8.61 1.74 -11.71
N LEU A 111 -7.45 1.43 -12.29
CA LEU A 111 -6.71 2.38 -13.14
C LEU A 111 -7.51 2.76 -14.40
N LYS A 112 -8.22 1.80 -15.02
CA LYS A 112 -9.12 2.09 -16.15
C LYS A 112 -10.22 3.07 -15.76
N ARG A 113 -10.87 2.86 -14.61
CA ARG A 113 -11.91 3.77 -14.12
C ARG A 113 -11.37 5.18 -13.89
N GLN A 114 -10.18 5.30 -13.31
CA GLN A 114 -9.53 6.61 -13.10
C GLN A 114 -9.18 7.31 -14.41
N SER A 115 -8.80 6.56 -15.46
CA SER A 115 -8.48 7.13 -16.77
C SER A 115 -9.70 7.60 -17.57
N ILE A 116 -10.91 7.19 -17.18
CA ILE A 116 -12.17 7.56 -17.84
C ILE A 116 -12.74 8.87 -17.26
N THR A 117 -12.32 9.27 -16.06
CA THR A 117 -12.83 10.47 -15.37
C THR A 117 -12.08 11.76 -15.75
N VAL A 118 -11.46 11.82 -16.92
CA VAL A 118 -10.72 13.02 -17.40
C VAL A 118 -11.34 13.56 -18.67
#